data_AF-A0AAN8XA10-F1
#
_entry.id   AF-A0AAN8XA10-F1
#
_cell.length_a   1.000
_cell.length_b   1.000
_cell.length_c   1.000
_cell.angle_alpha   90.00
_cell.angle_beta   90.00
_cell.angle_gamma   90.00
#
_symmetry.space_group_name_H-M   'P 1'
#
loop_
_entity.id
_entity.type
_entity.pdbx_description
1 polymer ?
#
loop_
_entity_poly.entity_id
_entity_poly.type
_entity_poly.pdbx_seq_one_letter_code
_entity_poly.pdbx_strand_id
1 'polypeptide(L)' 'RNNIRLSGVEERRDGETWEQTSTMVSALIADKLQPEDMTLERAQRVGPLRGDKPCPI' A
#
# COMPACT_ATOMS: atom_id res chain seq x y z
N ARG A 1 14.66 -3.21 9.88
CA ARG A 1 13.41 -2.76 9.21
C ARG A 1 13.07 -3.80 8.15
N ASN A 2 11.90 -4.44 8.27
CA ASN A 2 11.43 -5.44 7.31
C ASN A 2 10.38 -4.77 6.42
N ASN A 3 10.79 -4.30 5.24
CA ASN A 3 9.91 -3.63 4.30
C ASN A 3 9.42 -4.65 3.27
N ILE A 4 8.12 -4.61 2.98
CA ILE A 4 7.50 -5.39 1.90
C ILE A 4 7.11 -4.41 0.80
N ARG A 5 7.29 -4.81 -0.46
CA ARG A 5 6.87 -4.02 -1.62
C ARG A 5 5.61 -4.61 -2.21
N LEU A 6 4.58 -3.79 -2.34
CA LEU A 6 3.32 -4.16 -2.99
C LEU A 6 3.28 -3.52 -4.38
N SER A 7 2.96 -4.31 -5.40
CA SER A 7 2.88 -3.85 -6.79
C SER A 7 1.52 -4.20 -7.37
N GLY A 8 1.04 -3.40 -8.33
CA GLY A 8 -0.26 -3.63 -8.97
C GLY A 8 -1.47 -3.21 -8.13
N VAL A 9 -1.26 -2.56 -6.99
CA VAL A 9 -2.33 -1.92 -6.22
C VAL A 9 -2.76 -0.66 -6.95
N GLU A 10 -4.03 -0.56 -7.32
CA GLU A 10 -4.57 0.60 -8.05
C GLU A 10 -4.27 1.90 -7.29
N GLU A 11 -3.83 2.94 -8.01
CA GLU A 11 -3.48 4.23 -7.45
C GLU A 11 -4.63 5.21 -7.68
N ARG A 12 -5.12 5.82 -6.60
CA ARG A 12 -6.15 6.86 -6.70
C ARG A 12 -5.53 8.13 -7.27
N ARG A 13 -6.05 8.58 -8.41
CA ARG A 13 -5.55 9.75 -9.14
C ARG A 13 -5.83 11.10 -8.44
N ASP A 14 -6.65 11.09 -7.39
CA ASP A 14 -7.17 12.30 -6.75
C ASP A 14 -6.36 12.75 -5.52
N GLY A 15 -5.08 12.36 -5.44
CA GLY A 15 -4.22 12.73 -4.30
C GLY A 15 -4.40 11.82 -3.09
N GLU A 16 -4.14 10.52 -3.29
CA GLU A 16 -4.12 9.51 -2.21
C GLU A 16 -3.21 9.95 -1.05
N THR A 17 -3.76 10.00 0.17
CA THR A 17 -2.96 10.33 1.37
C THR A 17 -2.25 9.09 1.91
N TRP A 18 -1.24 9.32 2.76
CA TRP A 18 -0.50 8.21 3.40
C TRP A 18 -1.39 7.39 4.33
N GLU A 19 -2.34 8.03 5.01
CA GLU A 19 -3.32 7.38 5.89
C GLU A 19 -4.27 6.50 5.08
N GLN A 20 -4.72 6.97 3.91
CA GLN A 20 -5.54 6.18 2.99
C GLN A 20 -4.78 4.98 2.45
N THR A 21 -3.52 5.16 2.07
CA THR A 21 -2.64 4.07 1.62
C THR A 21 -2.46 3.02 2.72
N SER A 22 -2.19 3.45 3.95
CA SER A 22 -2.01 2.56 5.10
C SER A 22 -3.29 1.78 5.43
N THR A 23 -4.45 2.43 5.39
CA THR A 23 -5.75 1.77 5.59
C THR A 23 -6.02 0.71 4.53
N MET A 24 -5.76 1.04 3.26
CA MET A 24 -5.94 0.11 2.13
C MET A 24 -5.02 -1.11 2.26
N VAL A 25 -3.74 -0.89 2.57
CA VAL A 25 -2.78 -1.98 2.72
C VAL A 25 -3.13 -2.88 3.90
N SER A 26 -3.52 -2.31 5.04
CA SER A 26 -3.98 -3.10 6.19
C SER A 26 -5.18 -3.98 5.83
N ALA A 27 -6.16 -3.43 5.12
CA ALA A 27 -7.32 -4.19 4.65
C ALA A 27 -6.94 -5.31 3.67
N LEU A 28 -6.04 -5.03 2.71
CA LEU A 28 -5.57 -6.01 1.74
C LEU A 28 -4.81 -7.18 2.41
N ILE A 29 -3.95 -6.86 3.37
CA ILE A 29 -3.19 -7.87 4.12
C ILE A 29 -4.13 -8.72 4.97
N ALA A 30 -5.09 -8.10 5.67
CA ALA A 30 -6.09 -8.83 6.45
C ALA A 30 -6.93 -9.77 5.57
N ASP A 31 -7.35 -9.31 4.39
CA ASP A 31 -8.17 -10.10 3.46
C ASP A 31 -7.39 -11.27 2.83
N LYS A 32 -6.13 -11.05 2.44
CA LYS A 32 -5.37 -12.04 1.65
C LYS A 32 -4.47 -12.95 2.46
N LEU A 33 -3.88 -12.43 3.54
CA LEU A 33 -2.85 -13.13 4.31
C LEU A 33 -3.33 -13.54 5.69
N GLN A 34 -4.45 -12.99 6.18
CA GLN A 34 -5.06 -13.28 7.49
C GLN A 34 -4.01 -13.42 8.61
N PRO A 35 -3.09 -12.45 8.79
CA PRO A 35 -2.02 -12.61 9.75
C PRO A 35 -2.55 -12.58 11.18
N GLU A 36 -2.09 -13.52 12.01
CA GLU A 36 -2.52 -13.61 13.41
C GLU A 36 -1.90 -12.52 14.30
N ASP A 37 -0.68 -12.05 13.97
CA ASP A 37 0.04 -11.07 14.80
C ASP A 37 0.96 -10.17 13.95
N MET A 38 0.35 -9.35 13.09
CA MET A 38 1.07 -8.38 12.25
C MET A 38 0.63 -6.96 12.55
N THR A 39 1.59 -6.11 12.93
CA THR A 39 1.38 -4.66 13.06
C THR A 39 2.01 -3.94 11.87
N LEU A 40 1.20 -3.20 11.10
CA LEU A 40 1.70 -2.32 10.05
C LEU A 40 2.10 -0.97 10.66
N GLU A 41 3.39 -0.63 10.61
CA GLU A 41 3.87 0.68 11.09
C GLU A 41 3.50 1.83 10.14
N ARG A 42 3.63 1.61 8.83
CA ARG A 42 3.37 2.60 7.78
C ARG A 42 3.26 1.89 6.42
N ALA A 43 2.41 2.43 5.54
CA ALA A 43 2.50 2.15 4.11
C ALA A 43 2.38 3.45 3.31
N GLN A 44 3.16 3.56 2.24
CA GLN A 44 3.18 4.73 1.36
C GLN A 44 3.62 4.33 -0.04
N ARG A 45 3.16 5.04 -1.06
CA ARG A 45 3.67 4.88 -2.42
C ARG A 45 5.15 5.24 -2.48
N VAL A 46 5.92 4.49 -3.26
CA VAL A 46 7.34 4.73 -3.52
C VAL A 46 7.60 4.93 -5.01
N GLY A 47 8.15 6.10 -5.34
CA GLY A 47 8.53 6.47 -6.71
C GLY A 47 7.60 7.52 -7.34
N PRO A 48 7.97 8.03 -8.53
CA PRO A 48 7.19 9.03 -9.24
C PRO A 48 5.92 8.42 -9.83
N LEU A 49 4.84 9.21 -9.88
CA LEU A 49 3.61 8.90 -10.63
C LEU A 49 3.96 8.53 -12.07
N ARG A 50 3.87 7.23 -12.40
CA ARG A 50 4.06 6.72 -13.77
C ARG A 50 2.68 6.57 -14.38
N GLY A 51 2.31 7.47 -15.28
CA GLY A 51 0.94 7.57 -15.81
C GLY A 51 0.32 6.26 -16.33
N ASP A 52 1.14 5.33 -16.82
CA ASP A 52 0.71 4.03 -17.34
C ASP A 52 0.63 2.90 -16.30
N LYS A 53 1.27 3.04 -15.12
CA LYS A 53 1.36 1.96 -14.12
C LYS A 53 1.26 2.50 -12.68
N PRO A 54 0.43 1.90 -11.82
CA PRO A 54 0.34 2.32 -10.42
C PRO A 54 1.71 2.30 -9.74
N CYS A 55 1.98 3.32 -8.93
CA CYS A 55 3.19 3.33 -8.12
C CYS A 55 3.17 2.18 -7.11
N PRO A 56 4.28 1.47 -6.92
CA PRO A 56 4.37 0.48 -5.86
C PRO A 56 4.22 1.15 -4.50
N ILE A 57 3.75 0.40 -3.52
CA ILE A 57 3.72 0.77 -2.10
C ILE A 57 4.92 0.10 -1.42
#